data_AF-A0A7C9EQW3-F1
#
_entry.id   AF-A0A7C9EQW3-F1
#
_cell.length_a   1.000
_cell.length_b   1.000
_cell.length_c   1.000
_cell.angle_alpha   90.00
_cell.angle_beta   90.00
_cell.angle_gamma   90.00
#
_symmetry.space_group_name_H-M   'P 1'
#
loop_
_entity.id
_entity.type
_entity.pdbx_description
1 polymer ?
#
loop_
_entity_poly.entity_id
_entity_poly.type
_entity_poly.pdbx_seq_one_letter_code
_entity_poly.pdbx_strand_id
1 'polypeptide(L)'
;NPEKYDKMDTKGIETVRRDNCLLVKNLVTECLHKILIDRDIQGAVQYVKNTISDLLMNRLDLSLLVITKGLTKTGDDYEVKAAHVELAERMRKRDAATAPGVGDRVPYIIVKAAKGAKAYERSEDPIYVLENNIPIDPQYYLENQISKPILRIFEPILKNASKELLHGSHTRSISISTPSNSGIMKFAKKQLTCIGCKALISGSNKTLCSHCKGREAELYCKTVANVSELEALFGKLWTQCQECQGSLHQDVLCTSRDCPIFYRRKKAQKDMAEAKVQLDRWSF
;
A
#
# COMPACT_ATOMS: atom_id res chain seq x y z
N ASN A 1 -15.21 30.44 22.48
CA ASN A 1 -15.31 29.69 23.76
C ASN A 1 -13.88 29.50 24.27
N PRO A 2 -13.47 30.06 25.41
CA PRO A 2 -12.08 29.99 25.88
C PRO A 2 -11.66 28.58 26.37
N GLU A 3 -12.61 27.69 26.62
CA GLU A 3 -12.32 26.36 27.20
C GLU A 3 -12.17 25.24 26.17
N LYS A 4 -12.63 25.46 24.93
CA LYS A 4 -12.64 24.43 23.88
C LYS A 4 -12.11 24.99 22.58
N TYR A 5 -11.10 24.33 22.01
CA TYR A 5 -10.61 24.65 20.68
C TYR A 5 -11.64 24.25 19.61
N ASP A 6 -11.74 25.02 18.54
CA ASP A 6 -12.71 24.75 17.47
C ASP A 6 -12.21 23.61 16.56
N LYS A 7 -11.02 23.78 15.99
CA LYS A 7 -10.35 22.81 15.12
C LYS A 7 -8.86 23.10 15.01
N MET A 8 -8.11 22.11 14.55
CA MET A 8 -6.73 22.28 14.15
C MET A 8 -6.67 22.94 12.76
N ASP A 9 -5.95 24.06 12.64
CA ASP A 9 -5.71 24.68 11.34
C ASP A 9 -4.39 24.18 10.74
N THR A 10 -4.44 23.71 9.50
CA THR A 10 -3.27 23.24 8.76
C THR A 10 -3.19 23.98 7.43
N LYS A 11 -2.16 24.81 7.26
CA LYS A 11 -1.98 25.66 6.09
C LYS A 11 -0.69 25.32 5.36
N GLY A 12 -0.78 24.98 4.07
CA GLY A 12 0.38 24.75 3.20
C GLY A 12 1.20 23.48 3.49
N ILE A 13 0.88 22.74 4.55
CA ILE A 13 1.54 21.48 4.91
C ILE A 13 0.92 20.28 4.18
N GLU A 14 1.54 19.12 4.31
CA GLU A 14 1.24 17.90 3.55
C GLU A 14 -0.19 17.39 3.72
N THR A 15 -0.89 17.78 4.80
CA THR A 15 -2.28 17.37 5.09
C THR A 15 -3.30 17.94 4.09
N VAL A 16 -3.04 19.14 3.55
CA VAL A 16 -3.92 19.84 2.61
C VAL A 16 -3.43 19.74 1.16
N ARG A 17 -2.24 19.21 0.97
CA ARG A 17 -1.61 18.99 -0.34
C ARG A 17 -2.11 17.69 -0.98
N ARG A 18 -2.38 17.75 -2.29
CA ARG A 18 -2.97 16.63 -3.07
C ARG A 18 -1.91 15.80 -3.82
N ASP A 19 -0.66 16.25 -3.81
CA ASP A 19 0.49 15.66 -4.51
C ASP A 19 1.25 14.60 -3.69
N ASN A 20 0.87 14.39 -2.44
CA ASN A 20 1.46 13.37 -1.56
C ASN A 20 0.60 12.11 -1.50
N CYS A 21 1.19 10.99 -1.11
CA CYS A 21 0.42 9.78 -0.84
C CYS A 21 -0.45 9.94 0.42
N LEU A 22 -1.58 9.21 0.46
CA LEU A 22 -2.54 9.27 1.56
C LEU A 22 -1.92 8.88 2.91
N LEU A 23 -0.91 7.98 2.89
CA LEU A 23 -0.12 7.61 4.07
C LEU A 23 0.46 8.83 4.77
N VAL A 24 1.12 9.74 4.04
CA VAL A 24 1.77 10.93 4.61
C VAL A 24 0.73 11.87 5.21
N LYS A 25 -0.39 12.06 4.53
CA LYS A 25 -1.48 12.89 5.03
C LYS A 25 -2.02 12.38 6.37
N ASN A 26 -2.29 11.08 6.46
CA ASN A 26 -2.78 10.45 7.69
C ASN A 26 -1.71 10.52 8.78
N LEU A 27 -0.46 10.18 8.46
CA LEU A 27 0.65 10.18 9.39
C LEU A 27 0.87 11.56 10.02
N VAL A 28 0.92 12.61 9.20
CA VAL A 28 1.13 13.99 9.68
C VAL A 28 -0.07 14.45 10.52
N THR A 29 -1.30 14.15 10.10
CA THR A 29 -2.51 14.55 10.83
C THR A 29 -2.53 13.95 12.23
N GLU A 30 -2.25 12.64 12.33
CA GLU A 30 -2.20 11.94 13.62
C GLU A 30 -1.03 12.41 14.49
N CYS A 31 0.14 12.68 13.91
CA CYS A 31 1.26 13.25 14.66
C CYS A 31 0.91 14.61 15.25
N LEU A 32 0.30 15.50 14.46
CA LEU A 32 -0.12 16.82 14.93
C LEU A 32 -1.21 16.71 15.99
N HIS A 33 -2.17 15.79 15.85
CA HIS A 33 -3.17 15.53 16.86
C HIS A 33 -2.54 15.12 18.19
N LYS A 34 -1.64 14.14 18.18
CA LYS A 34 -0.95 13.65 19.37
C LYS A 34 -0.12 14.73 20.05
N ILE A 35 0.59 15.55 19.26
CA ILE A 35 1.47 16.60 19.79
C ILE A 35 0.67 17.79 20.34
N LEU A 36 -0.33 18.27 19.60
CA LEU A 36 -1.02 19.53 19.91
C LEU A 36 -2.24 19.35 20.81
N ILE A 37 -2.98 18.24 20.66
CA ILE A 37 -4.21 17.96 21.42
C ILE A 37 -3.87 17.09 22.62
N ASP A 38 -3.31 15.90 22.38
CA ASP A 38 -3.04 14.93 23.44
C ASP A 38 -1.80 15.29 24.27
N ARG A 39 -0.96 16.20 23.75
CA ARG A 39 0.34 16.60 24.33
C ARG A 39 1.28 15.42 24.59
N ASP A 40 1.16 14.37 23.79
CA ASP A 40 1.93 13.14 23.89
C ASP A 40 2.93 13.02 22.74
N ILE A 41 4.14 13.55 22.98
CA ILE A 41 5.25 13.50 22.02
C ILE A 41 5.73 12.05 21.83
N GLN A 42 5.75 11.25 22.91
CA GLN A 42 6.26 9.88 22.86
C GLN A 42 5.31 8.96 22.09
N GLY A 43 3.99 9.13 22.28
CA GLY A 43 2.98 8.45 21.48
C GLY A 43 3.07 8.81 19.99
N ALA A 44 3.37 10.08 19.67
CA ALA A 44 3.59 10.50 18.28
C ALA A 44 4.85 9.83 17.68
N VAL A 45 5.97 9.81 18.42
CA VAL A 45 7.21 9.11 18.03
C VAL A 45 6.95 7.62 17.78
N GLN A 46 6.24 6.95 18.69
CA GLN A 46 5.93 5.53 18.57
C GLN A 46 5.03 5.25 17.35
N TYR A 47 4.05 6.12 17.10
CA TYR A 47 3.17 6.01 15.94
C TYR A 47 3.95 6.10 14.62
N VAL A 48 4.90 7.02 14.51
CA VAL A 48 5.80 7.13 13.35
C VAL A 48 6.64 5.86 13.19
N LYS A 49 7.26 5.36 14.27
CA LYS A 49 8.09 4.15 14.24
C LYS A 49 7.29 2.92 13.78
N ASN A 50 6.07 2.76 14.28
CA ASN A 50 5.17 1.68 13.88
C ASN A 50 4.81 1.78 12.39
N THR A 51 4.45 2.98 11.92
CA THR A 51 4.11 3.21 10.51
C THR A 51 5.28 2.91 9.57
N ILE A 52 6.51 3.31 9.95
CA ILE A 52 7.73 2.99 9.20
C ILE A 52 7.98 1.48 9.20
N SER A 53 7.81 0.80 10.33
CA SER A 53 7.93 -0.66 10.40
C SER A 53 6.90 -1.34 9.48
N ASP A 54 5.66 -0.87 9.45
CA ASP A 54 4.62 -1.45 8.60
C ASP A 54 4.88 -1.23 7.11
N LEU A 55 5.43 -0.07 6.75
CA LEU A 55 5.89 0.22 5.39
C LEU A 55 6.99 -0.76 4.97
N LEU A 56 8.03 -0.92 5.78
CA LEU A 56 9.19 -1.77 5.47
C LEU A 56 8.85 -3.26 5.51
N MET A 57 7.85 -3.66 6.29
CA MET A 57 7.32 -5.03 6.34
C MET A 57 6.22 -5.30 5.32
N ASN A 58 5.94 -4.37 4.40
CA ASN A 58 4.91 -4.52 3.36
C ASN A 58 3.52 -4.86 3.95
N ARG A 59 3.19 -4.30 5.12
CA ARG A 59 1.92 -4.49 5.84
C ARG A 59 0.90 -3.37 5.59
N LEU A 60 1.28 -2.35 4.82
CA LEU A 60 0.39 -1.24 4.48
C LEU A 60 -0.50 -1.57 3.28
N ASP A 61 -1.72 -1.02 3.30
CA ASP A 61 -2.61 -1.05 2.15
C ASP A 61 -2.01 -0.25 1.00
N LEU A 62 -2.01 -0.84 -0.20
CA LEU A 62 -1.48 -0.23 -1.41
C LEU A 62 -2.16 1.11 -1.75
N SER A 63 -3.44 1.28 -1.41
CA SER A 63 -4.18 2.54 -1.58
C SER A 63 -3.58 3.70 -0.80
N LEU A 64 -2.90 3.45 0.33
CA LEU A 64 -2.21 4.49 1.11
C LEU A 64 -0.96 5.02 0.40
N LEU A 65 -0.39 4.23 -0.50
CA LEU A 65 0.86 4.54 -1.21
C LEU A 65 0.61 5.20 -2.57
N VAL A 66 -0.63 5.27 -3.05
CA VAL A 66 -0.96 5.90 -4.33
C VAL A 66 -0.67 7.39 -4.28
N ILE A 67 0.12 7.86 -5.24
CA ILE A 67 0.39 9.28 -5.49
C ILE A 67 -0.43 9.71 -6.70
N THR A 68 -1.09 10.87 -6.64
CA THR A 68 -1.85 11.40 -7.78
C THR A 68 -1.27 12.73 -8.24
N LYS A 69 -1.10 12.90 -9.54
CA LYS A 69 -0.66 14.17 -10.14
C LYS A 69 -1.48 14.49 -11.38
N GLY A 70 -1.87 15.76 -11.52
CA GLY A 70 -2.62 16.23 -12.68
C GLY A 70 -1.74 16.21 -13.94
N LEU A 71 -2.27 15.69 -15.03
CA LEU A 71 -1.66 15.73 -16.36
C LEU A 71 -2.09 17.03 -17.05
N THR A 72 -1.17 17.97 -17.21
CA THR A 72 -1.48 19.30 -17.76
C THR A 72 -1.15 19.44 -19.24
N LYS A 73 -0.26 18.59 -19.78
CA LYS A 73 0.14 18.63 -21.19
C LYS A 73 0.29 17.22 -21.76
N THR A 74 0.45 17.13 -23.08
CA THR A 74 0.82 15.91 -23.80
C THR A 74 2.33 15.69 -23.77
N GLY A 75 2.78 14.43 -23.93
CA GLY A 75 4.16 14.00 -23.66
C GLY A 75 5.28 14.83 -24.33
N ASP A 76 5.04 15.34 -25.54
CA ASP A 76 6.01 16.11 -26.31
C ASP A 76 6.17 17.57 -25.84
N ASP A 77 5.19 18.09 -25.08
CA ASP A 77 5.19 19.48 -24.57
C ASP A 77 5.84 19.62 -23.18
N TYR A 78 6.33 18.51 -22.61
CA TYR A 78 7.05 18.49 -21.35
C TYR A 78 8.56 18.46 -21.58
N GLU A 79 9.24 19.56 -21.26
CA GLU A 79 10.70 19.65 -21.28
C GLU A 79 11.38 18.68 -20.28
N VAL A 80 10.66 18.28 -19.22
CA VAL A 80 11.17 17.41 -18.16
C VAL A 80 10.35 16.13 -18.05
N LYS A 81 11.02 14.98 -18.18
CA LYS A 81 10.43 13.66 -17.97
C LYS A 81 9.96 13.48 -16.54
N ALA A 82 8.64 13.45 -16.36
CA ALA A 82 8.01 13.26 -15.06
C ALA A 82 7.28 11.92 -14.99
N ALA A 83 7.21 11.34 -13.78
CA ALA A 83 6.64 10.01 -13.54
C ALA A 83 5.22 9.82 -14.10
N HIS A 84 4.29 10.70 -13.72
CA HIS A 84 2.92 10.69 -14.24
C HIS A 84 2.79 10.82 -15.77
N VAL A 85 3.71 11.53 -16.44
CA VAL A 85 3.68 11.73 -17.90
C VAL A 85 4.14 10.46 -18.61
N GLU A 86 5.31 9.94 -18.21
CA GLU A 86 5.86 8.70 -18.76
C GLU A 86 4.93 7.49 -18.49
N LEU A 87 4.29 7.46 -17.32
CA LEU A 87 3.30 6.43 -17.03
C LEU A 87 2.07 6.57 -17.92
N ALA A 88 1.53 7.77 -18.13
CA ALA A 88 0.37 7.98 -18.99
C ALA A 88 0.65 7.51 -20.43
N GLU A 89 1.83 7.82 -20.98
CA GLU A 89 2.25 7.33 -22.30
C GLU A 89 2.44 5.81 -22.32
N ARG A 90 2.99 5.21 -21.24
CA ARG A 90 3.10 3.75 -21.13
C ARG A 90 1.73 3.08 -21.02
N MET A 91 0.77 3.69 -20.33
CA MET A 91 -0.61 3.22 -20.29
C MET A 91 -1.24 3.29 -21.68
N ARG A 92 -1.09 4.42 -22.39
CA ARG A 92 -1.59 4.59 -23.77
C ARG A 92 -1.03 3.57 -24.76
N LYS A 93 0.25 3.23 -24.64
CA LYS A 93 0.89 2.18 -25.46
C LYS A 93 0.39 0.77 -25.13
N ARG A 94 -0.03 0.53 -23.88
CA ARG A 94 -0.58 -0.77 -23.44
C ARG A 94 -2.04 -0.91 -23.85
N ASP A 95 -2.83 0.11 -23.56
CA ASP A 95 -4.24 0.19 -23.90
C ASP A 95 -4.67 1.67 -23.94
N ALA A 96 -5.04 2.14 -25.12
CA ALA A 96 -5.46 3.51 -25.33
C ALA A 96 -6.81 3.84 -24.66
N ALA A 97 -7.68 2.85 -24.43
CA ALA A 97 -9.01 3.06 -23.86
C ALA A 97 -8.99 3.40 -22.37
N THR A 98 -7.97 2.94 -21.64
CA THR A 98 -7.80 3.14 -20.20
C THR A 98 -6.78 4.23 -19.85
N ALA A 99 -6.16 4.84 -20.87
CA ALA A 99 -5.13 5.85 -20.71
C ALA A 99 -5.70 7.19 -20.19
N PRO A 100 -5.02 7.87 -19.25
CA PRO A 100 -5.43 9.21 -18.81
C PRO A 100 -5.34 10.25 -19.94
N GLY A 101 -6.31 11.17 -19.99
CA GLY A 101 -6.32 12.35 -20.86
C GLY A 101 -5.71 13.58 -20.21
N VAL A 102 -5.51 14.64 -21.01
CA VAL A 102 -5.09 15.96 -20.49
C VAL A 102 -6.22 16.53 -19.62
N GLY A 103 -5.87 17.00 -18.42
CA GLY A 103 -6.81 17.43 -17.39
C GLY A 103 -7.06 16.36 -16.31
N ASP A 104 -6.80 15.08 -16.61
CA ASP A 104 -7.00 14.00 -15.65
C ASP A 104 -5.89 13.95 -14.60
N ARG A 105 -6.22 13.34 -13.45
CA ARG A 105 -5.22 12.93 -12.46
C ARG A 105 -4.72 11.53 -12.77
N VAL A 106 -3.40 11.39 -12.84
CA VAL A 106 -2.72 10.12 -13.06
C VAL A 106 -2.28 9.57 -11.70
N PRO A 107 -2.88 8.45 -11.25
CA PRO A 107 -2.45 7.73 -10.06
C PRO A 107 -1.25 6.84 -10.40
N TYR A 108 -0.25 6.82 -9.53
CA TYR A 108 0.91 5.96 -9.70
C TYR A 108 1.51 5.55 -8.37
N ILE A 109 2.27 4.46 -8.41
CA ILE A 109 3.08 3.96 -7.30
C ILE A 109 4.51 3.80 -7.79
N ILE A 110 5.48 4.08 -6.92
CA ILE A 110 6.89 3.82 -7.21
C ILE A 110 7.24 2.37 -6.87
N VAL A 111 7.59 1.61 -7.90
CA VAL A 111 8.02 0.22 -7.80
C VAL A 111 9.52 0.09 -7.67
N LYS A 112 9.97 -1.05 -7.15
CA LYS A 112 11.38 -1.37 -7.02
C LYS A 112 11.98 -1.64 -8.39
N ALA A 113 13.11 -1.00 -8.69
CA ALA A 113 13.88 -1.23 -9.91
C ALA A 113 15.38 -1.31 -9.59
N ALA A 114 16.21 -1.37 -10.64
CA ALA A 114 17.66 -1.35 -10.51
C ALA A 114 18.14 -0.09 -9.75
N LYS A 115 19.25 -0.23 -9.02
CA LYS A 115 19.85 0.88 -8.28
C LYS A 115 20.22 2.01 -9.26
N GLY A 116 19.74 3.22 -9.00
CA GLY A 116 19.95 4.38 -9.87
C GLY A 116 18.87 4.62 -10.92
N ALA A 117 17.87 3.74 -11.04
CA ALA A 117 16.72 3.97 -11.92
C ALA A 117 15.97 5.24 -11.49
N LYS A 118 15.62 6.07 -12.47
CA LYS A 118 14.98 7.36 -12.20
C LYS A 118 13.53 7.14 -11.79
N ALA A 119 12.95 8.09 -11.05
CA ALA A 119 11.59 7.95 -10.52
C ALA A 119 10.54 7.75 -11.62
N TYR A 120 10.75 8.31 -12.82
CA TYR A 120 9.83 8.15 -13.95
C TYR A 120 9.89 6.77 -14.63
N GLU A 121 11.02 6.05 -14.50
CA GLU A 121 11.13 4.65 -14.94
C GLU A 121 10.44 3.71 -13.94
N ARG A 122 10.38 4.12 -12.67
CA ARG A 122 9.85 3.34 -11.56
C ARG A 122 8.37 3.57 -11.28
N SER A 123 7.70 4.50 -11.95
CA SER A 123 6.27 4.72 -11.74
C SER A 123 5.45 3.70 -12.50
N GLU A 124 4.46 3.11 -11.84
CA GLU A 124 3.55 2.13 -12.42
C GLU A 124 2.11 2.32 -11.93
N ASP A 125 1.15 1.84 -12.72
CA ASP A 125 -0.27 1.92 -12.39
C ASP A 125 -0.61 1.01 -11.19
N PRO A 126 -1.37 1.50 -10.17
CA PRO A 126 -1.66 0.70 -8.98
C PRO A 126 -2.40 -0.63 -9.26
N ILE A 127 -3.27 -0.68 -10.27
CA ILE A 127 -3.97 -1.91 -10.65
C ILE A 127 -2.99 -2.87 -11.31
N TYR A 128 -2.15 -2.38 -12.21
CA TYR A 128 -1.11 -3.19 -12.84
C TYR A 128 -0.13 -3.79 -11.81
N VAL A 129 0.25 -3.02 -10.79
CA VAL A 129 1.07 -3.48 -9.66
C VAL A 129 0.36 -4.59 -8.88
N LEU A 130 -0.94 -4.43 -8.59
CA LEU A 130 -1.73 -5.44 -7.91
C LEU A 130 -1.85 -6.73 -8.74
N GLU A 131 -2.14 -6.65 -10.02
CA GLU A 131 -2.34 -7.82 -10.88
C GLU A 131 -1.04 -8.60 -11.09
N ASN A 132 0.10 -7.90 -11.24
CA ASN A 132 1.39 -8.51 -11.55
C ASN A 132 2.29 -8.74 -10.33
N ASN A 133 1.80 -8.47 -9.10
CA ASN A 133 2.57 -8.57 -7.85
C ASN A 133 3.91 -7.82 -7.89
N ILE A 134 3.93 -6.62 -8.49
CA ILE A 134 5.20 -5.90 -8.66
C ILE A 134 5.67 -5.38 -7.29
N PRO A 135 6.93 -5.63 -6.89
CA PRO A 135 7.44 -5.14 -5.62
C PRO A 135 7.47 -3.61 -5.57
N ILE A 136 6.96 -3.06 -4.47
CA ILE A 136 7.00 -1.62 -4.19
C ILE A 136 8.40 -1.25 -3.68
N ASP A 137 8.82 0.00 -3.87
CA ASP A 137 10.07 0.54 -3.30
C ASP A 137 9.79 1.25 -1.96
N PRO A 138 9.85 0.55 -0.80
CA PRO A 138 9.55 1.18 0.49
C PRO A 138 10.58 2.25 0.87
N GLN A 139 11.82 2.16 0.35
CA GLN A 139 12.86 3.14 0.64
C GLN A 139 12.53 4.50 0.03
N TYR A 140 11.98 4.51 -1.19
CA TYR A 140 11.49 5.73 -1.82
C TYR A 140 10.42 6.42 -0.96
N TYR A 141 9.44 5.68 -0.45
CA TYR A 141 8.40 6.26 0.40
C TYR A 141 8.97 6.76 1.74
N LEU A 142 9.89 6.01 2.34
CA LEU A 142 10.55 6.44 3.57
C LEU A 142 11.31 7.77 3.35
N GLU A 143 12.23 7.81 2.38
CA GLU A 143 13.12 8.96 2.17
C GLU A 143 12.42 10.17 1.52
N ASN A 144 11.62 9.95 0.48
CA ASN A 144 11.05 11.03 -0.34
C ASN A 144 9.69 11.51 0.16
N GLN A 145 8.88 10.63 0.77
CA GLN A 145 7.51 10.95 1.18
C GLN A 145 7.40 11.18 2.70
N ILE A 146 8.00 10.33 3.53
CA ILE A 146 7.81 10.37 5.00
C ILE A 146 8.86 11.24 5.70
N SER A 147 10.15 11.12 5.35
CA SER A 147 11.22 11.77 6.12
C SER A 147 11.09 13.28 6.16
N LYS A 148 10.86 13.94 5.02
CA LYS A 148 10.84 15.42 4.96
C LYS A 148 9.69 16.03 5.78
N PRO A 149 8.43 15.58 5.64
CA PRO A 149 7.33 16.13 6.43
C PRO A 149 7.50 15.88 7.94
N ILE A 150 7.96 14.69 8.31
CA ILE A 150 8.10 14.31 9.72
C ILE A 150 9.24 15.10 10.38
N LEU A 151 10.39 15.24 9.71
CA LEU A 151 11.49 16.04 10.25
C LEU A 151 11.07 17.49 10.49
N ARG A 152 10.33 18.11 9.57
CA ARG A 152 9.84 19.49 9.77
C ARG A 152 8.97 19.66 11.02
N ILE A 153 8.21 18.63 11.40
CA ILE A 153 7.33 18.67 12.57
C ILE A 153 8.10 18.40 13.86
N PHE A 154 9.03 17.44 13.84
CA PHE A 154 9.72 16.97 15.04
C PHE A 154 11.04 17.68 15.32
N GLU A 155 11.74 18.25 14.34
CA GLU A 155 13.01 18.99 14.55
C GLU A 155 12.88 20.16 15.53
N PRO A 156 11.79 20.97 15.52
CA PRO A 156 11.61 22.03 16.52
C PRO A 156 11.37 21.51 17.95
N ILE A 157 11.00 20.24 18.10
CA ILE A 157 10.56 19.63 19.37
C ILE A 157 11.69 18.75 19.96
N LEU A 158 12.38 18.00 19.11
CA LEU A 158 13.38 17.01 19.47
C LEU A 158 14.76 17.40 18.93
N LYS A 159 15.78 17.38 19.79
CA LYS A 159 17.16 17.73 19.41
C LYS A 159 17.77 16.81 18.33
N ASN A 160 17.30 15.56 18.22
CA ASN A 160 17.84 14.55 17.30
C ASN A 160 16.73 13.77 16.57
N ALA A 161 15.70 14.46 16.06
CA ALA A 161 14.52 13.85 15.44
C ALA A 161 14.86 12.80 14.37
N SER A 162 15.83 13.08 13.47
CA SER A 162 16.22 12.16 12.40
C SER A 162 16.75 10.82 12.93
N LYS A 163 17.68 10.86 13.89
CA LYS A 163 18.27 9.65 14.46
C LYS A 163 17.25 8.83 15.24
N GLU A 164 16.30 9.48 15.89
CA GLU A 164 15.30 8.80 16.72
C GLU A 164 14.15 8.19 15.91
N LEU A 165 13.74 8.85 14.82
CA LEU A 165 12.56 8.45 14.03
C LEU A 165 12.92 7.59 12.82
N LEU A 166 14.01 7.90 12.11
CA LEU A 166 14.36 7.27 10.84
C LEU A 166 15.38 6.14 10.98
N HIS A 167 16.07 6.07 12.12
CA HIS A 167 17.06 5.03 12.40
C HIS A 167 16.69 4.29 13.68
N GLY A 168 16.67 2.96 13.64
CA GLY A 168 16.32 2.18 14.82
C GLY A 168 16.20 0.69 14.54
N SER A 169 15.66 -0.05 15.50
CA SER A 169 15.32 -1.46 15.31
C SER A 169 14.15 -1.64 14.33
N HIS A 170 13.20 -0.69 14.30
CA HIS A 170 12.02 -0.69 13.45
C HIS A 170 12.31 -0.57 11.95
N THR A 171 13.53 -0.16 11.58
CA THR A 171 13.94 -0.02 10.16
C THR A 171 14.86 -1.14 9.66
N ARG A 172 15.22 -2.11 10.52
CA ARG A 172 16.17 -3.20 10.16
C ARG A 172 15.52 -4.37 9.46
N SER A 173 14.22 -4.59 9.67
CA SER A 173 13.46 -5.67 9.06
C SER A 173 12.75 -5.17 7.81
N ILE A 174 13.19 -5.65 6.65
CA ILE A 174 12.58 -5.33 5.36
C ILE A 174 12.04 -6.62 4.75
N SER A 175 10.75 -6.65 4.47
CA SER A 175 10.13 -7.72 3.69
C SER A 175 9.84 -7.19 2.29
N ILE A 176 10.24 -7.93 1.26
CA ILE A 176 10.04 -7.53 -0.12
C ILE A 176 9.26 -8.64 -0.79
N SER A 177 8.14 -8.28 -1.41
CA SER A 177 7.33 -9.20 -2.19
C SER A 177 8.12 -9.68 -3.41
N THR A 178 7.97 -10.97 -3.71
CA THR A 178 8.58 -11.56 -4.89
C THR A 178 7.68 -11.28 -6.10
N PRO A 179 8.19 -10.70 -7.21
CA PRO A 179 7.39 -10.45 -8.40
C PRO A 179 6.85 -11.77 -8.98
N SER A 180 5.58 -11.77 -9.40
CA SER A 180 4.99 -12.93 -10.06
C SER A 180 5.28 -12.92 -11.55
N ASN A 181 5.65 -14.08 -12.10
CA ASN A 181 5.64 -14.38 -13.54
C ASN A 181 6.42 -13.41 -14.46
N SER A 182 7.47 -12.74 -13.97
CA SER A 182 8.33 -11.89 -14.80
C SER A 182 9.79 -12.38 -14.83
N GLY A 183 10.38 -12.44 -16.03
CA GLY A 183 11.76 -12.86 -16.26
C GLY A 183 12.09 -14.24 -15.66
N ILE A 184 13.14 -14.28 -14.84
CA ILE A 184 13.64 -15.50 -14.15
C ILE A 184 12.55 -16.17 -13.30
N MET A 185 11.60 -15.40 -12.76
CA MET A 185 10.51 -15.95 -11.92
C MET A 185 9.51 -16.81 -12.70
N LYS A 186 9.49 -16.78 -14.04
CA LYS A 186 8.67 -17.71 -14.84
C LYS A 186 9.16 -19.16 -14.74
N PHE A 187 10.43 -19.37 -14.43
CA PHE A 187 11.03 -20.70 -14.31
C PHE A 187 11.11 -21.18 -12.85
N ALA A 188 10.67 -20.35 -11.89
CA ALA A 188 10.69 -20.69 -10.48
C ALA A 188 9.58 -21.69 -10.14
N LYS A 189 9.96 -22.88 -9.68
CA LYS A 189 8.99 -23.86 -9.17
C LYS A 189 8.62 -23.49 -7.73
N LYS A 190 7.36 -23.10 -7.51
CA LYS A 190 6.85 -22.80 -6.16
C LYS A 190 6.89 -24.08 -5.31
N GLN A 191 7.78 -24.11 -4.32
CA GLN A 191 7.84 -25.21 -3.36
C GLN A 191 6.79 -25.03 -2.25
N LEU A 192 6.25 -26.14 -1.77
CA LEU A 192 5.26 -26.14 -0.71
C LEU A 192 5.93 -25.84 0.64
N THR A 193 5.33 -24.95 1.42
CA THR A 193 5.82 -24.59 2.76
C THR A 193 4.75 -24.85 3.82
N CYS A 194 5.19 -25.22 5.01
CA CYS A 194 4.34 -25.40 6.19
C CYS A 194 3.61 -24.10 6.52
N ILE A 195 2.29 -24.16 6.71
CA ILE A 195 1.49 -22.97 7.08
C ILE A 195 1.96 -22.40 8.42
N GLY A 196 2.28 -23.25 9.40
CA GLY A 196 2.66 -22.83 10.75
C GLY A 196 4.08 -22.25 10.86
N CYS A 197 5.10 -22.92 10.32
CA CYS A 197 6.50 -22.51 10.52
C CYS A 197 7.26 -22.12 9.24
N LYS A 198 6.59 -22.14 8.07
CA LYS A 198 7.20 -21.85 6.75
C LYS A 198 8.34 -22.78 6.32
N ALA A 199 8.63 -23.84 7.07
CA ALA A 199 9.58 -24.88 6.65
C ALA A 199 9.14 -25.54 5.34
N LEU A 200 10.11 -25.89 4.49
CA LEU A 200 9.85 -26.60 3.24
C LEU A 200 9.26 -27.99 3.51
N ILE A 201 8.28 -28.38 2.70
CA ILE A 201 7.64 -29.69 2.79
C ILE A 201 7.86 -30.46 1.49
N SER A 202 8.40 -31.67 1.61
CA SER A 202 8.51 -32.63 0.52
C SER A 202 7.20 -33.43 0.41
N GLY A 203 6.36 -33.08 -0.58
CA GLY A 203 5.10 -33.76 -0.89
C GLY A 203 4.00 -32.78 -1.31
N SER A 204 3.23 -33.12 -2.34
CA SER A 204 2.20 -32.23 -2.92
C SER A 204 0.97 -32.02 -2.02
N ASN A 205 0.70 -32.93 -1.07
CA ASN A 205 -0.54 -32.96 -0.27
C ASN A 205 -0.35 -32.72 1.23
N LYS A 206 0.79 -32.16 1.68
CA LYS A 206 1.05 -31.95 3.11
C LYS A 206 0.93 -30.48 3.51
N THR A 207 -0.03 -30.16 4.37
CA THR A 207 -0.30 -28.78 4.79
C THR A 207 0.65 -28.31 5.90
N LEU A 208 1.04 -29.24 6.77
CA LEU A 208 1.91 -29.01 7.92
C LEU A 208 3.15 -29.91 7.89
N CYS A 209 4.23 -29.43 8.52
CA CYS A 209 5.40 -30.26 8.83
C CYS A 209 5.14 -31.13 10.07
N SER A 210 5.96 -32.16 10.28
CA SER A 210 5.83 -33.09 11.41
C SER A 210 5.79 -32.39 12.78
N HIS A 211 6.53 -31.29 12.94
CA HIS A 211 6.56 -30.50 14.18
C HIS A 211 5.29 -29.67 14.41
N CYS A 212 4.61 -29.23 13.34
CA CYS A 212 3.40 -28.41 13.47
C CYS A 212 2.12 -29.22 13.54
N LYS A 213 2.18 -30.54 13.31
CA LYS A 213 1.00 -31.43 13.29
C LYS A 213 0.21 -31.41 14.61
N GLY A 214 0.88 -31.24 15.75
CA GLY A 214 0.21 -31.11 17.06
C GLY A 214 -0.63 -29.83 17.23
N ARG A 215 -0.49 -28.83 16.35
CA ARG A 215 -1.23 -27.56 16.38
C ARG A 215 -2.18 -27.41 15.19
N GLU A 216 -2.61 -28.52 14.62
CA GLU A 216 -3.44 -28.54 13.41
C GLU A 216 -4.75 -27.77 13.56
N ALA A 217 -5.54 -28.07 14.59
CA ALA A 217 -6.80 -27.38 14.84
C ALA A 217 -6.62 -25.86 15.06
N GLU A 218 -5.59 -25.46 15.82
CA GLU A 218 -5.28 -24.04 16.06
C GLU A 218 -4.96 -23.32 14.74
N LEU A 219 -4.11 -23.92 13.90
CA LEU A 219 -3.70 -23.34 12.63
C LEU A 219 -4.85 -23.30 11.61
N TYR A 220 -5.70 -24.33 11.59
CA TYR A 220 -6.90 -24.37 10.77
C TYR A 220 -7.88 -23.24 11.15
N CYS A 221 -8.21 -23.12 12.44
CA CYS A 221 -9.08 -22.06 12.95
C CYS A 221 -8.55 -20.66 12.59
N LYS A 222 -7.22 -20.43 12.68
CA LYS A 222 -6.60 -19.18 12.25
C LYS A 222 -6.78 -18.92 10.75
N THR A 223 -6.61 -19.94 9.90
CA THR A 223 -6.82 -19.77 8.46
C THR A 223 -8.28 -19.51 8.10
N VAL A 224 -9.23 -20.18 8.76
CA VAL A 224 -10.67 -19.95 8.58
C VAL A 224 -11.04 -18.53 9.02
N ALA A 225 -10.56 -18.08 10.18
CA ALA A 225 -10.81 -16.73 10.68
C ALA A 225 -10.30 -15.66 9.68
N ASN A 226 -9.08 -15.83 9.16
CA ASN A 226 -8.52 -14.92 8.16
C ASN A 226 -9.35 -14.88 6.87
N VAL A 227 -9.84 -16.03 6.38
CA VAL A 227 -10.74 -16.05 5.21
C VAL A 227 -12.05 -15.34 5.52
N SER A 228 -12.67 -15.61 6.67
CA SER A 228 -13.93 -14.97 7.08
C SER A 228 -13.80 -13.45 7.17
N GLU A 229 -12.71 -12.94 7.74
CA GLU A 229 -12.42 -11.49 7.80
C GLU A 229 -12.29 -10.88 6.39
N LEU A 230 -11.57 -11.54 5.49
CA LEU A 230 -11.37 -11.08 4.11
C LEU A 230 -12.65 -11.15 3.28
N GLU A 231 -13.50 -12.17 3.47
CA GLU A 231 -14.81 -12.28 2.83
C GLU A 231 -15.76 -11.18 3.29
N ALA A 232 -15.80 -10.90 4.59
CA ALA A 232 -16.59 -9.81 5.14
C ALA A 232 -16.13 -8.44 4.60
N LEU A 233 -14.80 -8.22 4.51
CA LEU A 233 -14.24 -7.01 3.93
C LEU A 233 -14.57 -6.87 2.44
N PHE A 234 -14.41 -7.95 1.67
CA PHE A 234 -14.75 -7.99 0.25
C PHE A 234 -16.23 -7.66 0.03
N GLY A 235 -17.13 -8.32 0.76
CA GLY A 235 -18.58 -8.06 0.68
C GLY A 235 -18.92 -6.60 0.95
N LYS A 236 -18.44 -6.04 2.06
CA LYS A 236 -18.68 -4.63 2.43
C LYS A 236 -18.23 -3.65 1.35
N LEU A 237 -17.03 -3.83 0.78
CA LEU A 237 -16.49 -2.91 -0.23
C LEU A 237 -17.28 -2.97 -1.54
N TRP A 238 -17.69 -4.17 -1.98
CA TRP A 238 -18.45 -4.33 -3.22
C TRP A 238 -19.90 -3.88 -3.10
N THR A 239 -20.57 -4.17 -1.98
CA THR A 239 -21.92 -3.66 -1.71
C THR A 239 -21.94 -2.13 -1.66
N GLN A 240 -20.94 -1.50 -1.03
CA GLN A 240 -20.84 -0.03 -1.01
C GLN A 240 -20.71 0.56 -2.42
N CYS A 241 -20.05 -0.13 -3.35
CA CYS A 241 -19.99 0.31 -4.74
C CYS A 241 -21.34 0.21 -5.46
N GLN A 242 -22.13 -0.84 -5.20
CA GLN A 242 -23.48 -0.98 -5.77
C GLN A 242 -24.42 0.12 -5.24
N GLU A 243 -24.35 0.40 -3.93
CA GLU A 243 -25.09 1.51 -3.31
C GLU A 243 -24.69 2.86 -3.92
N CYS A 244 -23.39 3.10 -4.10
CA CYS A 244 -22.88 4.33 -4.72
C CYS A 244 -23.32 4.47 -6.19
N GLN A 245 -23.44 3.37 -6.93
CA GLN A 245 -23.96 3.36 -8.30
C GLN A 245 -25.48 3.56 -8.34
N GLY A 246 -26.19 3.17 -7.29
CA GLY A 246 -27.65 3.21 -7.22
C GLY A 246 -28.35 2.05 -7.94
N SER A 247 -27.60 1.01 -8.34
CA SER A 247 -28.14 -0.18 -9.01
C SER A 247 -27.58 -1.45 -8.40
N LEU A 248 -28.47 -2.38 -8.08
CA LEU A 248 -28.12 -3.72 -7.57
C LEU A 248 -28.05 -4.78 -8.69
N HIS A 249 -28.56 -4.45 -9.88
CA HIS A 249 -28.76 -5.40 -10.98
C HIS A 249 -27.82 -5.17 -12.16
N GLN A 250 -27.06 -4.08 -12.16
CA GLN A 250 -26.10 -3.74 -13.20
C GLN A 250 -24.67 -3.91 -12.70
N ASP A 251 -23.75 -4.14 -13.63
CA ASP A 251 -22.33 -4.22 -13.31
C ASP A 251 -21.77 -2.87 -12.86
N VAL A 252 -20.89 -2.92 -11.86
CA VAL A 252 -20.18 -1.74 -11.35
C VAL A 252 -18.97 -1.44 -12.23
N LEU A 253 -19.14 -0.60 -13.25
CA LEU A 253 -18.07 -0.17 -14.16
C LEU A 253 -17.42 1.17 -13.73
N CYS A 254 -17.22 1.36 -12.42
CA CYS A 254 -16.61 2.58 -11.88
C CYS A 254 -15.08 2.55 -12.01
N THR A 255 -14.48 3.63 -12.53
CA THR A 255 -13.03 3.85 -12.66
C THR A 255 -12.55 5.07 -11.87
N SER A 256 -13.35 5.57 -10.91
CA SER A 256 -13.01 6.76 -10.12
C SER A 256 -11.73 6.55 -9.29
N ARG A 257 -10.65 7.20 -9.71
CA ARG A 257 -9.32 7.09 -9.09
C ARG A 257 -9.18 7.87 -7.78
N ASP A 258 -10.08 8.82 -7.54
CA ASP A 258 -10.17 9.60 -6.30
C ASP A 258 -11.01 8.89 -5.22
N CYS A 259 -11.71 7.81 -5.58
CA CYS A 259 -12.50 7.04 -4.63
C CYS A 259 -11.59 6.16 -3.74
N PRO A 260 -11.67 6.26 -2.40
CA PRO A 260 -10.85 5.45 -1.50
C PRO A 260 -11.17 3.95 -1.58
N ILE A 261 -12.35 3.56 -2.10
CA ILE A 261 -12.78 2.17 -2.24
C ILE A 261 -12.20 1.53 -3.50
N PHE A 262 -11.88 2.31 -4.54
CA PHE A 262 -11.56 1.80 -5.87
C PHE A 262 -10.40 0.81 -5.89
N TYR A 263 -9.27 1.14 -5.25
CA TYR A 263 -8.13 0.24 -5.13
C TYR A 263 -8.32 -0.81 -4.04
N ARG A 264 -9.00 -0.44 -2.93
CA ARG A 264 -9.25 -1.34 -1.80
C ARG A 264 -10.09 -2.56 -2.19
N ARG A 265 -11.13 -2.37 -3.02
CA ARG A 265 -11.98 -3.50 -3.49
C ARG A 265 -11.21 -4.49 -4.36
N LYS A 266 -10.28 -4.01 -5.21
CA LYS A 266 -9.41 -4.84 -6.06
C LYS A 266 -8.38 -5.60 -5.22
N LYS A 267 -7.79 -4.94 -4.22
CA LYS A 267 -6.90 -5.60 -3.25
C LYS A 267 -7.65 -6.66 -2.44
N ALA A 268 -8.81 -6.33 -1.87
CA ALA A 268 -9.61 -7.28 -1.09
C ALA A 268 -10.04 -8.49 -1.92
N GLN A 269 -10.39 -8.30 -3.20
CA GLN A 269 -10.68 -9.40 -4.14
C GLN A 269 -9.51 -10.37 -4.27
N LYS A 270 -8.29 -9.83 -4.44
CA LYS A 270 -7.08 -10.63 -4.59
C LYS A 270 -6.67 -11.32 -3.29
N ASP A 271 -6.64 -10.58 -2.17
CA ASP A 271 -6.26 -11.12 -0.86
C ASP A 271 -7.22 -12.26 -0.46
N MET A 272 -8.53 -12.10 -0.72
CA MET A 272 -9.53 -13.14 -0.50
C MET A 272 -9.29 -14.38 -1.37
N ALA A 273 -8.98 -14.20 -2.66
CA ALA A 273 -8.65 -15.32 -3.55
C ALA A 273 -7.39 -16.09 -3.09
N GLU A 274 -6.35 -15.38 -2.67
CA GLU A 274 -5.12 -16.00 -2.13
C GLU A 274 -5.38 -16.73 -0.80
N ALA A 275 -6.19 -16.15 0.08
CA ALA A 275 -6.56 -16.75 1.35
C ALA A 275 -7.40 -18.03 1.16
N LYS A 276 -8.31 -18.05 0.19
CA LYS A 276 -9.07 -19.26 -0.19
C LYS A 276 -8.16 -20.38 -0.65
N VAL A 277 -7.20 -20.09 -1.52
CA VAL A 277 -6.20 -21.10 -1.95
C VAL A 277 -5.39 -21.64 -0.77
N GLN A 278 -5.11 -20.82 0.26
CA GLN A 278 -4.48 -21.35 1.49
C GLN A 278 -5.43 -22.22 2.31
N LEU A 279 -6.72 -21.87 2.37
CA LEU A 279 -7.73 -22.66 3.07
C LEU A 279 -7.98 -24.00 2.39
N ASP A 280 -7.99 -24.04 1.06
CA ASP A 280 -8.16 -25.26 0.25
C ASP A 280 -7.07 -26.30 0.54
N ARG A 281 -5.91 -25.90 1.06
CA ARG A 281 -4.88 -26.84 1.51
C ARG A 281 -5.34 -27.70 2.69
N TRP A 282 -6.36 -27.29 3.41
CA TRP A 282 -6.95 -28.07 4.50
C TRP A 282 -8.11 -28.95 4.04
N SER A 283 -8.35 -29.08 2.73
CA SER A 283 -9.32 -30.05 2.22
C SER A 283 -8.89 -31.47 2.64
N PHE A 284 -9.69 -32.06 3.52
CA PHE A 284 -9.56 -33.45 3.95
C PHE A 284 -10.14 -34.41 2.91
#